data_AF-A0A3C1M184-F1
#
_entry.id   AF-A0A3C1M184-F1
#
_cell.length_a   1.000
_cell.length_b   1.000
_cell.length_c   1.000
_cell.angle_alpha   90.00
_cell.angle_beta   90.00
_cell.angle_gamma   90.00
#
_symmetry.space_group_name_H-M   'P 1'
#
loop_
_entity.id
_entity.type
_entity.pdbx_description
1 polymer ?
#
loop_
_entity_poly.entity_id
_entity_poly.type
_entity_poly.pdbx_seq_one_letter_code
_entity_poly.pdbx_strand_id
1 'polypeptide(L)' 'MDWQSRITLSPDILAGKPIIKGTRIAVEFI' A
#
# COMPACT_ATOMS: atom_id res chain seq x y z
N MET A 1 7.52 15.77 1.63
CA MET A 1 7.12 14.55 2.36
C MET A 1 7.43 13.36 1.47
N ASP A 2 8.30 12.46 1.90
CA ASP A 2 8.61 11.21 1.18
C ASP A 2 7.58 10.13 1.56
N TRP A 3 6.39 10.22 0.97
CA TRP A 3 5.30 9.29 1.25
C TRP A 3 5.36 8.05 0.37
N GLN A 4 5.99 8.16 -0.80
CA GLN A 4 6.16 7.08 -1.75
C GLN A 4 6.99 5.93 -1.16
N SER A 5 7.97 6.21 -0.29
CA SER A 5 8.73 5.18 0.42
C SER A 5 7.89 4.34 1.40
N ARG A 6 6.66 4.77 1.70
CA ARG A 6 5.69 4.03 2.51
C ARG A 6 4.75 3.17 1.69
N ILE A 7 4.79 3.22 0.35
CA ILE A 7 3.97 2.36 -0.50
C ILE A 7 4.68 1.04 -0.74
N THR A 8 3.94 -0.06 -0.65
CA THR A 8 4.45 -1.38 -0.99
C THR A 8 3.41 -2.18 -1.78
N LEU A 9 3.89 -3.20 -2.51
CA LEU A 9 3.06 -4.16 -3.24
C LEU A 9 3.14 -5.49 -2.52
N SER A 10 1.99 -6.10 -2.24
CA SER A 10 1.90 -7.38 -1.53
C SER A 10 0.90 -8.26 -2.26
N PRO A 11 1.33 -9.23 -3.09
CA PRO A 11 0.43 -10.04 -3.92
C PRO A 11 -0.64 -10.81 -3.13
N ASP A 12 -0.35 -11.12 -1.87
CA ASP A 12 -1.19 -11.81 -0.90
C ASP A 12 -2.23 -10.90 -0.22
N ILE A 13 -2.10 -9.57 -0.36
CA ILE A 13 -2.97 -8.58 0.30
C ILE A 13 -3.68 -7.75 -0.76
N LEU A 14 -5.00 -7.57 -0.59
CA LEU A 14 -5.82 -6.71 -1.47
C LEU A 14 -5.61 -6.98 -2.96
N ALA A 15 -5.50 -8.26 -3.35
CA ALA A 15 -5.25 -8.69 -4.72
C ALA A 15 -4.01 -8.06 -5.38
N GLY A 16 -2.98 -7.73 -4.58
CA GLY A 16 -1.73 -7.13 -5.09
C GLY A 16 -1.81 -5.62 -5.32
N LYS A 17 -2.85 -4.94 -4.84
CA LYS A 17 -2.94 -3.48 -4.95
C LYS A 17 -1.78 -2.79 -4.19
N PRO A 18 -1.38 -1.57 -4.60
CA PRO A 18 -0.50 -0.72 -3.80
C PRO A 18 -1.13 -0.41 -2.44
N ILE A 19 -0.40 -0.68 -1.36
CA ILE A 19 -0.84 -0.48 0.02
C ILE A 19 0.14 0.38 0.80
N ILE A 20 -0.33 0.98 1.90
CA ILE A 20 0.55 1.62 2.87
C ILE A 20 1.24 0.54 3.70
N LYS A 21 2.57 0.58 3.76
CA LYS A 21 3.42 -0.38 4.47
C LYS A 21 2.97 -0.57 5.92
N GLY A 22 2.79 -1.83 6.31
CA GLY A 22 2.33 -2.20 7.65
C GLY A 22 0.81 -2.14 7.85
N THR A 23 0.06 -1.80 6.81
CA THR A 23 -1.41 -1.74 6.85
C THR A 23 -2.02 -2.67 5.79
N ARG A 24 -3.34 -2.86 5.86
CA ARG A 24 -4.14 -3.45 4.78
C ARG A 24 -5.07 -2.40 4.17
N ILE A 25 -4.53 -1.20 3.92
CA ILE A 25 -5.23 -0.07 3.31
C ILE A 25 -4.59 0.21 1.95
N ALA A 26 -5.40 0.20 0.89
CA ALA A 26 -4.96 0.58 -0.44
C ALA A 26 -4.71 2.09 -0.53
N VAL A 27 -3.69 2.48 -1.29
CA VAL A 27 -3.33 3.90 -1.51
C VAL A 27 -4.51 4.68 -2.12
N GLU A 28 -5.39 4.03 -2.88
CA GLU A 28 -6.56 4.64 -3.52
C GLU A 28 -7.62 5.21 -2.56
N PHE A 29 -7.52 4.92 -1.26
CA PHE A 29 -8.47 5.41 -0.24
C PHE A 29 -8.04 6.72 0.44
N ILE A 30 -6.91 7.32 0.04
CA ILE A 30 -6.36 8.57 0.59
C ILE A 30 -6.14 9.59 -0.54
#